data_AF-A0A943PIS8-F1
#
_entry.id   AF-A0A943PIS8-F1
#
_cell.length_a   1.000
_cell.length_b   1.000
_cell.length_c   1.000
_cell.angle_alpha   90.00
_cell.angle_beta   90.00
_cell.angle_gamma   90.00
#
_symmetry.space_group_name_H-M   'P 1'
#
loop_
_entity.id
_entity.type
_entity.pdbx_description
1 polymer ?
#
loop_
_entity_poly.entity_id
_entity_poly.type
_entity_poly.pdbx_seq_one_letter_code
_entity_poly.pdbx_strand_id
1 'polypeptide(L)'
;MKQSLSVMRWQFGTWLGSARTVTAFLVCAAASLLDSVNLMQFARASGDPLNIFEPFIYNSSTLHIATLMFLWLMLLFADAPFTEQSAMYSLVRCSRVQWVVGKLMYILLSCVVYYIFSLAVTVTFFSSNAFAGNVWSAPFYELVMRDAAASSYHITVDPKLFMSAVTPYLAAFYALALNLGYGFFCGSLLFLINLSGSRVLGFAVLSAQHIISYLIRFKYLPFFISVFSNHGFSEDAGLPSVGFSCAYFCLLAAIIVACILRAVRHVDLKITVGTRI
;
A
#
# COMPACT_ATOMS: atom_id res chain seq x y z
N MET A 1 -6.66 -11.01 23.85
CA MET A 1 -5.60 -10.05 23.41
C MET A 1 -4.18 -10.58 23.59
N LYS A 2 -3.78 -11.13 24.75
CA LYS A 2 -2.39 -11.64 24.93
C LYS A 2 -2.00 -12.72 23.90
N GLN A 3 -2.89 -13.68 23.65
CA GLN A 3 -2.67 -14.74 22.65
C GLN A 3 -2.59 -14.21 21.21
N SER A 4 -3.46 -13.26 20.84
CA SER A 4 -3.44 -12.66 19.49
C SER A 4 -2.17 -11.85 19.21
N LEU A 5 -1.65 -11.14 20.23
CA LEU A 5 -0.35 -10.45 20.15
C LEU A 5 0.81 -11.43 20.02
N SER A 6 0.77 -12.57 20.70
CA SER A 6 1.80 -13.62 20.57
C SER A 6 1.85 -14.18 19.15
N VAL A 7 0.69 -14.43 18.53
CA VAL A 7 0.61 -14.91 17.14
C VAL A 7 1.22 -13.88 16.19
N MET A 8 0.86 -12.61 16.36
CA MET A 8 1.41 -11.51 15.55
C MET A 8 2.94 -11.41 15.70
N ARG A 9 3.46 -11.39 16.93
CA ARG A 9 4.91 -11.28 17.21
C ARG A 9 5.70 -12.42 16.60
N TRP A 10 5.18 -13.64 16.69
CA TRP A 10 5.83 -14.80 16.10
C TRP A 10 5.98 -14.65 14.58
N GLN A 11 4.96 -14.14 13.90
CA GLN A 11 5.00 -13.89 12.45
C GLN A 11 6.04 -12.83 12.06
N PHE A 12 6.19 -11.75 12.84
CA PHE A 12 7.24 -10.77 12.60
C PHE A 12 8.64 -11.35 12.84
N GLY A 13 8.77 -12.29 13.77
CA GLY A 13 10.04 -12.97 14.04
C GLY A 13 10.58 -13.79 12.86
N THR A 14 9.73 -14.22 11.93
CA THR A 14 10.15 -15.00 10.76
C THR A 14 10.57 -14.15 9.56
N TRP A 15 10.43 -12.81 9.64
CA TRP A 15 10.73 -11.91 8.52
C TRP A 15 12.18 -12.03 8.07
N LEU A 16 13.14 -11.81 8.96
CA LEU A 16 14.57 -11.81 8.60
C LEU A 16 15.05 -13.17 8.04
N GLY A 17 14.39 -14.28 8.41
CA GLY A 17 14.69 -15.61 7.88
C GLY A 17 14.01 -15.95 6.57
N SER A 18 13.02 -15.15 6.13
CA SER A 18 12.26 -15.39 4.91
C SER A 18 12.81 -14.55 3.76
N ALA A 19 13.47 -15.21 2.80
CA ALA A 19 14.00 -14.58 1.59
C ALA A 19 12.94 -13.71 0.88
N ARG A 20 11.67 -14.13 0.92
CA ARG A 20 10.55 -13.39 0.35
C ARG A 20 10.33 -12.02 1.00
N THR A 21 10.39 -11.93 2.32
CA THR A 21 10.16 -10.62 2.97
C THR A 21 11.33 -9.69 2.68
N VAL A 22 12.57 -10.21 2.70
CA VAL A 22 13.77 -9.47 2.32
C VAL A 22 13.67 -8.98 0.87
N THR A 23 13.28 -9.84 -0.08
CA THR A 23 13.09 -9.42 -1.47
C THR A 23 11.95 -8.41 -1.62
N ALA A 24 10.82 -8.56 -0.91
CA ALA A 24 9.75 -7.58 -0.94
C ALA A 24 10.22 -6.19 -0.49
N PHE A 25 11.03 -6.09 0.57
CA PHE A 25 11.60 -4.81 1.03
C PHE A 25 12.65 -4.25 0.08
N LEU A 26 13.55 -5.08 -0.45
CA LEU A 26 14.58 -4.64 -1.41
C LEU A 26 13.94 -4.11 -2.69
N VAL A 27 12.92 -4.80 -3.21
CA VAL A 27 12.26 -4.39 -4.44
C VAL A 27 11.35 -3.18 -4.19
N CYS A 28 10.71 -3.07 -3.01
CA CYS A 28 10.02 -1.84 -2.61
C CYS A 28 10.96 -0.64 -2.58
N ALA A 29 12.18 -0.79 -2.04
CA ALA A 29 13.19 0.25 -2.05
C ALA A 29 13.58 0.64 -3.48
N ALA A 30 13.85 -0.35 -4.35
CA ALA A 30 14.17 -0.10 -5.75
C ALA A 30 13.03 0.64 -6.47
N ALA A 31 11.79 0.17 -6.34
CA ALA A 31 10.61 0.77 -6.96
C ALA A 31 10.34 2.21 -6.45
N SER A 32 10.59 2.47 -5.17
CA SER A 32 10.48 3.82 -4.59
C SER A 32 11.49 4.80 -5.17
N LEU A 33 12.60 4.31 -5.71
CA LEU A 33 13.68 5.15 -6.27
C LEU A 33 13.58 5.35 -7.78
N LEU A 34 12.96 4.42 -8.53
CA LEU A 34 12.93 4.43 -10.00
C LEU A 34 12.56 5.80 -10.60
N ASP A 35 11.36 6.32 -10.32
CA ASP A 35 10.97 7.63 -10.89
C ASP A 35 11.33 8.80 -9.98
N SER A 36 11.58 8.54 -8.69
CA SER A 36 12.02 9.58 -7.78
C SER A 36 13.40 10.12 -8.19
N VAL A 37 14.28 9.30 -8.78
CA VAL A 37 15.58 9.76 -9.31
C VAL A 37 15.39 10.77 -10.46
N ASN A 38 14.39 10.58 -11.33
CA ASN A 38 14.09 11.52 -12.41
C ASN A 38 13.62 12.87 -11.83
N LEU A 39 12.77 12.82 -10.80
CA LEU A 39 12.34 14.02 -10.06
C LEU A 39 13.53 14.75 -9.41
N MET A 40 14.50 14.01 -8.86
CA MET A 40 15.72 14.59 -8.30
C MET A 40 16.59 15.27 -9.35
N GLN A 41 16.76 14.64 -10.52
CA GLN A 41 17.54 15.21 -11.62
C GLN A 41 16.91 16.50 -12.12
N PHE A 42 15.58 16.52 -12.25
CA PHE A 42 14.83 17.71 -12.58
C PHE A 42 15.05 18.84 -11.57
N ALA A 43 14.91 18.55 -10.26
CA ALA A 43 15.12 19.56 -9.23
C ALA A 43 16.56 20.11 -9.21
N ARG A 44 17.55 19.24 -9.41
CA ARG A 44 18.97 19.66 -9.54
C ARG A 44 19.19 20.52 -10.79
N ALA A 45 18.48 20.25 -11.88
CA ALA A 45 18.56 21.04 -13.10
C ALA A 45 17.90 22.42 -12.95
N SER A 46 16.78 22.51 -12.21
CA SER A 46 16.15 23.79 -11.86
C SER A 46 16.95 24.58 -10.81
N GLY A 47 17.85 23.93 -10.07
CA GLY A 47 18.73 24.58 -9.09
C GLY A 47 18.09 24.79 -7.71
N ASP A 48 16.86 24.31 -7.51
CA ASP A 48 16.08 24.47 -6.28
C ASP A 48 15.89 23.14 -5.53
N PRO A 49 15.87 23.14 -4.18
CA PRO A 49 15.66 21.95 -3.38
C PRO A 49 14.21 21.45 -3.42
N LEU A 50 14.01 20.14 -3.24
CA LEU A 50 12.68 19.52 -3.13
C LEU A 50 12.19 19.46 -1.69
N ASN A 51 10.90 19.34 -1.48
CA ASN A 51 10.40 19.00 -0.15
C ASN A 51 10.74 17.54 0.18
N ILE A 52 11.09 17.25 1.43
CA ILE A 52 11.47 15.90 1.85
C ILE A 52 10.38 14.84 1.64
N PHE A 53 9.11 15.23 1.62
CA PHE A 53 7.96 14.32 1.41
C PHE A 53 7.47 14.26 -0.04
N GLU A 54 7.90 15.18 -0.90
CA GLU A 54 7.46 15.23 -2.30
C GLU A 54 7.75 13.94 -3.09
N PRO A 55 8.92 13.29 -2.96
CA PRO A 55 9.17 12.03 -3.67
C PRO A 55 8.19 10.91 -3.26
N PHE A 56 7.79 10.85 -1.99
CA PHE A 56 6.80 9.86 -1.52
C PHE A 56 5.40 10.15 -2.09
N ILE A 57 5.00 11.42 -2.12
CA ILE A 57 3.73 11.86 -2.70
C ILE A 57 3.72 11.56 -4.21
N TYR A 58 4.83 11.83 -4.89
CA TYR A 58 5.01 11.54 -6.31
C TYR A 58 4.87 10.05 -6.60
N ASN A 59 5.56 9.18 -5.86
CA ASN A 59 5.44 7.73 -6.00
C ASN A 59 4.01 7.23 -5.76
N SER A 60 3.30 7.83 -4.80
CA SER A 60 1.91 7.49 -4.48
C SER A 60 0.91 8.05 -5.51
N SER A 61 1.32 9.02 -6.31
CA SER A 61 0.53 9.65 -7.36
C SER A 61 0.72 8.99 -8.72
N THR A 62 1.89 8.41 -8.96
CA THR A 62 2.20 7.69 -10.20
C THR A 62 1.56 6.30 -10.19
N LEU A 63 0.73 6.05 -11.19
CA LEU A 63 -0.04 4.82 -11.30
C LEU A 63 0.84 3.57 -11.44
N HIS A 64 1.89 3.61 -12.25
CA HIS A 64 2.82 2.49 -12.45
C HIS A 64 3.65 2.18 -11.19
N ILE A 65 4.04 3.19 -10.41
CA ILE A 65 4.75 2.95 -9.15
C ILE A 65 3.80 2.45 -8.08
N ALA A 66 2.58 3.01 -8.00
CA ALA A 66 1.56 2.53 -7.08
C ALA A 66 1.21 1.05 -7.36
N THR A 67 1.13 0.64 -8.62
CA THR A 67 0.90 -0.78 -8.99
C THR A 67 2.09 -1.66 -8.63
N LEU A 68 3.33 -1.21 -8.85
CA LEU A 68 4.53 -1.91 -8.40
C LEU A 68 4.53 -2.06 -6.87
N MET A 69 4.33 -0.97 -6.12
CA MET A 69 4.27 -1.00 -4.67
C MET A 69 3.18 -1.92 -4.15
N PHE A 70 2.04 -2.00 -4.83
CA PHE A 70 0.98 -2.95 -4.53
C PHE A 70 1.43 -4.40 -4.77
N LEU A 71 2.05 -4.69 -5.93
CA LEU A 71 2.49 -6.04 -6.28
C LEU A 71 3.53 -6.57 -5.27
N TRP A 72 4.44 -5.72 -4.80
CA TRP A 72 5.43 -6.10 -3.78
C TRP A 72 4.80 -6.28 -2.39
N LEU A 73 3.76 -5.51 -2.06
CA LEU A 73 2.95 -5.74 -0.87
C LEU A 73 2.21 -7.09 -0.96
N MET A 74 1.74 -7.49 -2.14
CA MET A 74 1.15 -8.82 -2.35
C MET A 74 2.19 -9.94 -2.21
N LEU A 75 3.43 -9.71 -2.65
CA LEU A 75 4.53 -10.65 -2.41
C LEU A 75 4.76 -10.85 -0.90
N LEU A 76 4.70 -9.78 -0.09
CA LEU A 76 4.81 -9.86 1.37
C LEU A 76 3.71 -10.74 1.99
N PHE A 77 2.49 -10.71 1.41
CA PHE A 77 1.35 -11.49 1.87
C PHE A 77 1.16 -12.83 1.15
N ALA A 78 2.12 -13.25 0.32
CA ALA A 78 1.93 -14.38 -0.58
C ALA A 78 1.60 -15.73 0.08
N ASP A 79 1.99 -15.91 1.35
CA ASP A 79 1.73 -17.14 2.10
C ASP A 79 0.46 -17.06 2.95
N ALA A 80 -0.38 -16.02 2.81
CA ALA A 80 -1.72 -16.00 3.40
C ALA A 80 -2.46 -17.30 3.01
N PRO A 81 -3.15 -18.05 3.91
CA PRO A 81 -3.60 -17.69 5.26
C PRO A 81 -2.54 -17.88 6.36
N PHE A 82 -1.27 -17.90 5.97
CA PHE A 82 -0.10 -18.15 6.80
C PHE A 82 -0.18 -19.52 7.47
N THR A 83 -0.73 -20.50 6.75
CA THR A 83 -0.91 -21.90 7.17
C THR A 83 0.35 -22.72 6.94
N GLU A 84 1.46 -22.24 7.47
CA GLU A 84 2.63 -23.09 7.72
C GLU A 84 2.30 -24.09 8.85
N GLN A 85 3.12 -25.13 9.04
CA GLN A 85 2.99 -26.05 10.18
C GLN A 85 2.89 -25.32 11.53
N SER A 86 3.52 -24.15 11.65
CA SER A 86 3.44 -23.24 12.79
C SER A 86 2.02 -22.74 13.09
N ALA A 87 1.17 -22.59 12.08
CA ALA A 87 -0.22 -22.18 12.25
C ALA A 87 -1.02 -23.23 13.04
N MET A 88 -0.74 -24.52 12.83
CA MET A 88 -1.36 -25.61 13.58
C MET A 88 -1.06 -25.49 15.07
N TYR A 89 0.22 -25.33 15.42
CA TYR A 89 0.65 -25.18 16.80
C TYR A 89 0.05 -23.94 17.48
N SER A 90 -0.13 -22.86 16.72
CA SER A 90 -0.78 -21.65 17.24
C SER A 90 -2.29 -21.83 17.46
N LEU A 91 -2.99 -22.54 16.57
CA LEU A 91 -4.43 -22.81 16.66
C LEU A 91 -4.80 -23.77 17.81
N VAL A 92 -3.91 -24.68 18.20
CA VAL A 92 -4.11 -25.54 19.38
C VAL A 92 -4.01 -24.73 20.69
N ARG A 93 -3.24 -23.64 20.70
CA ARG A 93 -2.95 -22.84 21.90
C ARG A 93 -3.81 -21.59 22.06
N CYS A 94 -4.63 -21.23 21.07
CA CYS A 94 -5.52 -20.06 21.13
C CYS A 94 -6.83 -20.31 20.39
N SER A 95 -7.88 -19.53 20.69
CA SER A 95 -9.16 -19.69 19.99
C SER A 95 -9.07 -19.25 18.52
N ARG A 96 -9.89 -19.84 17.64
CA ARG A 96 -9.93 -19.50 16.21
C ARG A 96 -10.09 -17.99 15.96
N VAL A 97 -10.93 -17.33 16.77
CA VAL A 97 -11.16 -15.89 16.71
C VAL A 97 -9.91 -15.10 17.12
N GLN A 98 -9.24 -15.50 18.20
CA GLN A 98 -8.00 -14.84 18.62
C GLN A 98 -6.87 -15.02 17.60
N TRP A 99 -6.80 -16.18 16.96
CA TRP A 99 -5.84 -16.46 15.89
C TRP A 99 -6.06 -15.52 14.69
N VAL A 100 -7.31 -15.42 14.21
CA VAL A 100 -7.68 -14.51 13.11
C VAL A 100 -7.39 -13.06 13.47
N VAL A 101 -7.75 -12.61 14.66
CA VAL A 101 -7.44 -11.24 15.13
C VAL A 101 -5.93 -11.02 15.14
N GLY A 102 -5.13 -12.01 15.53
CA GLY A 102 -3.67 -11.99 15.42
C GLY A 102 -3.17 -11.80 13.98
N LYS A 103 -3.75 -12.52 13.02
CA LYS A 103 -3.40 -12.40 11.59
C LYS A 103 -3.84 -11.06 11.00
N LEU A 104 -5.00 -10.55 11.36
CA LEU A 104 -5.47 -9.23 10.92
C LEU A 104 -4.59 -8.09 11.46
N MET A 105 -4.21 -8.15 12.75
CA MET A 105 -3.25 -7.19 13.32
C MET A 105 -1.89 -7.28 12.62
N TYR A 106 -1.45 -8.50 12.29
CA TYR A 106 -0.23 -8.70 11.51
C TYR A 106 -0.32 -8.05 10.13
N ILE A 107 -1.41 -8.25 9.37
CA ILE A 107 -1.60 -7.63 8.05
C ILE A 107 -1.56 -6.10 8.17
N LEU A 108 -2.30 -5.54 9.13
CA LEU A 108 -2.33 -4.08 9.35
C LEU A 108 -0.94 -3.53 9.67
N LEU A 109 -0.25 -4.13 10.65
CA LEU A 109 1.08 -3.67 11.06
C LEU A 109 2.13 -3.89 9.96
N SER A 110 1.99 -4.94 9.16
CA SER A 110 2.86 -5.20 8.01
C SER A 110 2.72 -4.10 6.95
N CYS A 111 1.48 -3.67 6.65
CA CYS A 111 1.24 -2.52 5.77
C CYS A 111 1.88 -1.25 6.34
N VAL A 112 1.73 -0.99 7.64
CA VAL A 112 2.35 0.17 8.32
C VAL A 112 3.87 0.15 8.17
N VAL A 113 4.52 -0.97 8.49
CA VAL A 113 5.97 -1.10 8.36
C VAL A 113 6.42 -0.94 6.90
N TYR A 114 5.68 -1.51 5.96
CA TYR A 114 5.98 -1.42 4.53
C TYR A 114 5.96 0.01 3.99
N TYR A 115 4.89 0.77 4.26
CA TYR A 115 4.79 2.14 3.76
C TYR A 115 5.67 3.13 4.52
N ILE A 116 5.89 2.92 5.82
CA ILE A 116 6.89 3.70 6.58
C ILE A 116 8.30 3.44 6.05
N PHE A 117 8.63 2.18 5.73
CA PHE A 117 9.91 1.84 5.12
C PHE A 117 10.08 2.53 3.75
N SER A 118 9.05 2.50 2.89
CA SER A 118 9.08 3.21 1.60
C SER A 118 9.30 4.71 1.79
N LEU A 119 8.60 5.33 2.74
CA LEU A 119 8.80 6.74 3.10
C LEU A 119 10.22 7.00 3.63
N ALA A 120 10.77 6.13 4.48
CA ALA A 120 12.11 6.28 5.01
C ALA A 120 13.17 6.17 3.88
N VAL A 121 12.99 5.27 2.92
CA VAL A 121 13.86 5.15 1.74
C VAL A 121 13.80 6.45 0.93
N THR A 122 12.62 6.99 0.63
CA THR A 122 12.54 8.25 -0.13
C THR A 122 13.11 9.44 0.64
N VAL A 123 12.89 9.53 1.95
CA VAL A 123 13.45 10.61 2.77
C VAL A 123 14.98 10.55 2.84
N THR A 124 15.54 9.36 3.08
CA THR A 124 17.00 9.19 3.27
C THR A 124 17.78 9.48 1.99
N PHE A 125 17.33 8.97 0.84
CA PHE A 125 17.99 9.21 -0.45
C PHE A 125 17.94 10.68 -0.90
N PHE A 126 16.90 11.41 -0.53
CA PHE A 126 16.66 12.77 -1.01
C PHE A 126 17.10 13.86 -0.02
N SER A 127 17.48 13.47 1.19
CA SER A 127 17.94 14.37 2.26
C SER A 127 19.03 15.36 1.85
N SER A 128 19.91 14.98 0.91
CA SER A 128 21.02 15.83 0.44
C SER A 128 20.58 17.08 -0.33
N ASN A 129 19.37 17.09 -0.90
CA ASN A 129 18.83 18.20 -1.71
C ASN A 129 17.40 18.57 -1.28
N ALA A 130 17.08 18.40 0.01
CA ALA A 130 15.72 18.55 0.52
C ALA A 130 15.57 19.66 1.57
N PHE A 131 14.40 20.31 1.57
CA PHE A 131 13.95 21.22 2.63
C PHE A 131 12.77 20.62 3.40
N ALA A 132 12.65 20.97 4.69
CA ALA A 132 11.61 20.48 5.61
C ALA A 132 10.56 21.56 5.94
N GLY A 133 10.22 22.40 4.97
CA GLY A 133 9.17 23.41 5.10
C GLY A 133 7.83 22.85 4.66
N ASN A 134 6.71 23.32 5.24
CA ASN A 134 5.37 22.87 4.81
C ASN A 134 4.86 23.68 3.58
N VAL A 135 5.71 23.81 2.57
CA VAL A 135 5.44 24.52 1.31
C VAL A 135 5.91 23.65 0.16
N TRP A 136 5.20 23.68 -0.97
CA TRP A 136 5.63 22.96 -2.17
C TRP A 136 6.91 23.57 -2.74
N SER A 137 7.75 22.72 -3.30
CA SER A 137 9.02 23.13 -3.90
C SER A 137 8.81 23.90 -5.21
N ALA A 138 9.74 24.80 -5.53
CA ALA A 138 9.74 25.53 -6.79
C ALA A 138 9.72 24.60 -8.02
N PRO A 139 10.46 23.46 -8.06
CA PRO A 139 10.34 22.48 -9.14
C PRO A 139 8.92 21.95 -9.34
N PHE A 140 8.16 21.72 -8.26
CA PHE A 140 6.76 21.29 -8.38
C PHE A 140 5.87 22.37 -9.03
N TYR A 141 6.10 23.65 -8.72
CA TYR A 141 5.42 24.76 -9.40
C TYR A 141 5.82 24.87 -10.87
N GLU A 142 7.08 24.60 -11.21
CA GLU A 142 7.53 24.58 -12.61
C GLU A 142 6.88 23.45 -13.41
N LEU A 143 6.68 22.27 -12.80
CA LEU A 143 5.96 21.15 -13.42
C LEU A 143 4.50 21.48 -13.71
N VAL A 144 3.86 22.30 -12.87
CA VAL A 144 2.50 22.82 -13.13
C VAL A 144 2.48 23.80 -14.31
N MET A 145 3.50 24.66 -14.41
CA MET A 145 3.50 25.76 -15.39
C MET A 145 4.06 25.34 -16.76
N ARG A 146 4.89 24.30 -16.82
CA ARG A 146 5.62 23.87 -18.03
C ARG A 146 5.43 22.37 -18.29
N ASP A 147 4.34 22.00 -18.96
CA ASP A 147 4.07 20.61 -19.36
C ASP A 147 5.20 19.99 -20.23
N ALA A 148 5.97 20.83 -20.95
CA ALA A 148 7.13 20.39 -21.72
C ALA A 148 8.27 19.83 -20.85
N ALA A 149 8.48 20.38 -19.64
CA ALA A 149 9.50 19.90 -18.71
C ALA A 149 9.11 18.53 -18.12
N ALA A 150 7.82 18.30 -17.88
CA ALA A 150 7.32 17.01 -17.45
C ALA A 150 7.55 15.92 -18.52
N SER A 151 7.35 16.25 -19.80
CA SER A 151 7.61 15.34 -20.92
C SER A 151 9.10 14.99 -21.08
N SER A 152 10.01 15.97 -20.95
CA SER A 152 11.46 15.74 -21.10
C SER A 152 12.08 14.88 -19.99
N TYR A 153 11.54 14.94 -18.77
CA TYR A 153 12.02 14.16 -17.63
C TYR A 153 11.15 12.93 -17.30
N HIS A 154 10.22 12.57 -18.20
CA HIS A 154 9.30 11.44 -18.04
C HIS A 154 8.48 11.49 -16.73
N ILE A 155 8.09 12.69 -16.30
CA ILE A 155 7.29 12.91 -15.09
C ILE A 155 5.81 12.74 -15.44
N THR A 156 5.16 11.74 -14.85
CA THR A 156 3.80 11.33 -15.24
C THR A 156 2.68 11.89 -14.35
N VAL A 157 3.03 12.68 -13.33
CA VAL A 157 2.06 13.24 -12.38
C VAL A 157 1.74 14.67 -12.78
N ASP A 158 0.44 15.00 -12.82
CA ASP A 158 -0.02 16.38 -12.95
C ASP A 158 -0.19 17.00 -11.54
N PRO A 159 0.73 17.88 -11.11
CA PRO A 159 0.69 18.41 -9.75
C PRO A 159 -0.47 19.42 -9.53
N LYS A 160 -1.13 19.89 -10.61
CA LYS A 160 -2.31 20.79 -10.54
C LYS A 160 -3.44 20.19 -9.72
N LEU A 161 -3.53 18.86 -9.67
CA LEU A 161 -4.63 18.13 -9.05
C LEU A 161 -4.65 18.23 -7.51
N PHE A 162 -3.53 18.56 -6.88
CA PHE A 162 -3.43 18.57 -5.41
C PHE A 162 -2.65 19.76 -4.83
N MET A 163 -1.76 20.41 -5.59
CA MET A 163 -0.97 21.53 -5.08
C MET A 163 -1.83 22.75 -4.69
N SER A 164 -2.96 22.97 -5.36
CA SER A 164 -3.86 24.11 -5.11
C SER A 164 -4.67 23.98 -3.83
N ALA A 165 -4.84 22.76 -3.31
CA ALA A 165 -5.80 22.46 -2.25
C ALA A 165 -5.16 21.94 -0.95
N VAL A 166 -3.95 21.36 -1.02
CA VAL A 166 -3.35 20.65 0.12
C VAL A 166 -1.88 21.01 0.29
N THR A 167 -1.43 21.12 1.54
CA THR A 167 0.00 21.33 1.88
C THR A 167 0.79 20.02 1.82
N PRO A 168 2.12 20.03 1.57
CA PRO A 168 2.92 18.82 1.42
C PRO A 168 2.77 17.81 2.57
N TYR A 169 2.69 18.29 3.82
CA TYR A 169 2.56 17.39 4.98
C TYR A 169 1.20 16.70 5.03
N LEU A 170 0.14 17.46 4.73
CA LEU A 170 -1.21 16.93 4.68
C LEU A 170 -1.37 15.97 3.48
N ALA A 171 -0.74 16.28 2.34
CA ALA A 171 -0.70 15.40 1.18
C ALA A 171 0.02 14.09 1.48
N ALA A 172 1.18 14.13 2.14
CA ALA A 172 1.92 12.95 2.55
C ALA A 172 1.10 12.08 3.52
N PHE A 173 0.39 12.70 4.48
CA PHE A 173 -0.49 11.98 5.41
C PHE A 173 -1.63 11.28 4.67
N TYR A 174 -2.32 11.98 3.76
CA TYR A 174 -3.40 11.37 2.97
C TYR A 174 -2.90 10.27 2.04
N ALA A 175 -1.76 10.46 1.37
CA ALA A 175 -1.13 9.43 0.54
C ALA A 175 -0.81 8.18 1.37
N LEU A 176 -0.25 8.35 2.57
CA LEU A 176 0.05 7.25 3.47
C LEU A 176 -1.24 6.56 3.97
N ALA A 177 -2.26 7.33 4.37
CA ALA A 177 -3.53 6.78 4.83
C ALA A 177 -4.28 5.98 3.74
N LEU A 178 -4.34 6.49 2.52
CA LEU A 178 -4.97 5.81 1.38
C LEU A 178 -4.24 4.51 1.03
N ASN A 179 -2.91 4.57 0.97
CA ASN A 179 -2.08 3.40 0.71
C ASN A 179 -2.23 2.33 1.81
N LEU A 180 -2.26 2.73 3.08
CA LEU A 180 -2.52 1.81 4.20
C LEU A 180 -3.91 1.17 4.12
N GLY A 181 -4.95 1.98 3.86
CA GLY A 181 -6.32 1.50 3.75
C GLY A 181 -6.48 0.48 2.63
N TYR A 182 -5.93 0.79 1.45
CA TYR A 182 -5.95 -0.11 0.30
C TYR A 182 -5.14 -1.39 0.54
N GLY A 183 -3.92 -1.26 1.06
CA GLY A 183 -3.07 -2.41 1.39
C GLY A 183 -3.73 -3.34 2.42
N PHE A 184 -4.36 -2.78 3.45
CA PHE A 184 -5.10 -3.55 4.46
C PHE A 184 -6.34 -4.22 3.88
N PHE A 185 -7.11 -3.53 3.03
CA PHE A 185 -8.26 -4.10 2.32
C PHE A 185 -7.85 -5.30 1.48
N CYS A 186 -6.82 -5.15 0.64
CA CYS A 186 -6.34 -6.22 -0.23
C CYS A 186 -5.73 -7.39 0.57
N GLY A 187 -4.92 -7.11 1.59
CA GLY A 187 -4.37 -8.15 2.45
C GLY A 187 -5.46 -8.93 3.20
N SER A 188 -6.51 -8.26 3.66
CA SER A 188 -7.66 -8.89 4.32
C SER A 188 -8.50 -9.70 3.33
N LEU A 189 -8.71 -9.21 2.11
CA LEU A 189 -9.41 -9.94 1.05
C LEU A 189 -8.65 -11.22 0.66
N LEU A 190 -7.32 -11.13 0.50
CA LEU A 190 -6.45 -12.29 0.28
C LEU A 190 -6.65 -13.33 1.37
N PHE A 191 -6.60 -12.88 2.63
CA PHE A 191 -6.77 -13.75 3.79
C PHE A 191 -8.14 -14.44 3.81
N LEU A 192 -9.22 -13.70 3.50
CA LEU A 192 -10.57 -14.26 3.43
C LEU A 192 -10.70 -15.36 2.37
N ILE A 193 -10.22 -15.11 1.15
CA ILE A 193 -10.32 -16.09 0.05
C ILE A 193 -9.45 -17.30 0.33
N ASN A 194 -8.24 -17.08 0.86
CA ASN A 194 -7.33 -18.16 1.17
C ASN A 194 -7.84 -19.02 2.34
N LEU A 195 -8.64 -18.46 3.25
CA LEU A 195 -9.36 -19.23 4.27
C LEU A 195 -10.33 -20.25 3.67
N SER A 196 -10.93 -19.93 2.51
CA SER A 196 -11.82 -20.83 1.76
C SER A 196 -11.10 -21.95 1.01
N GLY A 197 -9.76 -22.01 1.08
CA GLY A 197 -8.97 -23.20 0.68
C GLY A 197 -8.21 -23.09 -0.65
N SER A 198 -8.31 -21.99 -1.40
CA SER A 198 -7.56 -21.83 -2.66
C SER A 198 -6.70 -20.56 -2.66
N ARG A 199 -5.39 -20.76 -2.49
CA ARG A 199 -4.37 -19.69 -2.56
C ARG A 199 -4.32 -19.05 -3.95
N VAL A 200 -4.46 -19.85 -5.00
CA VAL A 200 -4.44 -19.38 -6.39
C VAL A 200 -5.63 -18.47 -6.67
N LEU A 201 -6.83 -18.81 -6.15
CA LEU A 201 -8.01 -17.96 -6.30
C LEU A 201 -7.84 -16.62 -5.59
N GLY A 202 -7.21 -16.58 -4.40
CA GLY A 202 -6.97 -15.32 -3.69
C GLY A 202 -6.11 -14.36 -4.50
N PHE A 203 -5.01 -14.85 -5.09
CA PHE A 203 -4.18 -14.05 -5.99
C PHE A 203 -4.90 -13.66 -7.27
N ALA A 204 -5.61 -14.58 -7.91
CA ALA A 204 -6.33 -14.29 -9.15
C ALA A 204 -7.38 -13.19 -8.95
N VAL A 205 -8.15 -13.25 -7.84
CA VAL A 205 -9.17 -12.26 -7.51
C VAL A 205 -8.54 -10.89 -7.21
N LEU A 206 -7.43 -10.84 -6.47
CA LEU A 206 -6.74 -9.58 -6.19
C LEU A 206 -6.11 -8.96 -7.43
N SER A 207 -5.48 -9.76 -8.27
CA SER A 207 -4.92 -9.29 -9.54
C SER A 207 -6.03 -8.80 -10.47
N ALA A 208 -7.13 -9.55 -10.60
CA ALA A 208 -8.29 -9.11 -11.38
C ALA A 208 -8.87 -7.82 -10.82
N GLN A 209 -9.03 -7.72 -9.50
CA GLN A 209 -9.49 -6.51 -8.84
C GLN A 209 -8.57 -5.33 -9.19
N HIS A 210 -7.26 -5.47 -9.01
CA HIS A 210 -6.30 -4.40 -9.31
C HIS A 210 -6.30 -3.98 -10.79
N ILE A 211 -6.40 -4.95 -11.72
CA ILE A 211 -6.49 -4.68 -13.17
C ILE A 211 -7.81 -3.98 -13.53
N ILE A 212 -8.94 -4.44 -12.97
CA ILE A 212 -10.25 -3.80 -13.17
C ILE A 212 -10.19 -2.36 -12.66
N SER A 213 -9.56 -2.15 -11.51
CA SER A 213 -9.34 -0.82 -10.93
C SER A 213 -8.48 0.07 -11.84
N TYR A 214 -7.48 -0.52 -12.50
CA TYR A 214 -6.60 0.16 -13.46
C TYR A 214 -7.40 0.61 -14.69
N LEU A 215 -8.28 -0.25 -15.20
CA LEU A 215 -9.06 0.01 -16.43
C LEU A 215 -10.24 0.98 -16.21
N ILE A 216 -10.88 0.94 -15.03
CA ILE A 216 -12.11 1.73 -14.74
C ILE A 216 -11.80 3.17 -14.27
N ARG A 217 -10.52 3.49 -14.03
CA ARG A 217 -10.01 4.80 -13.57
C ARG A 217 -10.68 6.02 -14.21
N PHE A 218 -11.03 5.94 -15.49
CA PHE A 218 -11.44 7.11 -16.28
C PHE A 218 -12.95 7.31 -16.46
N LYS A 219 -13.84 6.41 -15.97
CA LYS A 219 -15.26 6.50 -16.39
C LYS A 219 -16.34 6.37 -15.31
N TYR A 220 -16.17 5.58 -14.24
CA TYR A 220 -17.30 5.35 -13.32
C TYR A 220 -16.97 5.19 -11.81
N LEU A 221 -15.79 4.67 -11.42
CA LEU A 221 -15.51 4.30 -10.02
C LEU A 221 -14.00 4.46 -9.67
N PRO A 222 -13.51 5.68 -9.38
CA PRO A 222 -12.11 5.91 -8.97
C PRO A 222 -11.73 5.31 -7.60
N PHE A 223 -12.67 4.65 -6.90
CA PHE A 223 -12.54 4.15 -5.52
C PHE A 223 -11.65 2.93 -5.33
N PHE A 224 -11.14 2.32 -6.40
CA PHE A 224 -10.50 1.02 -6.31
C PHE A 224 -8.95 1.04 -6.33
N ILE A 225 -8.30 2.20 -6.44
CA ILE A 225 -6.84 2.32 -6.30
C ILE A 225 -6.50 3.46 -5.34
N SER A 226 -5.54 3.25 -4.43
CA SER A 226 -4.99 4.28 -3.52
C SER A 226 -4.20 5.41 -4.19
N VAL A 227 -4.17 5.47 -5.52
CA VAL A 227 -3.39 6.48 -6.25
C VAL A 227 -3.87 7.86 -5.82
N PHE A 228 -2.97 8.60 -5.17
CA PHE A 228 -3.26 9.88 -4.54
C PHE A 228 -3.82 10.89 -5.54
N SER A 229 -3.27 10.91 -6.75
CA SER A 229 -3.71 11.75 -7.87
C SER A 229 -5.11 11.43 -8.42
N ASN A 230 -5.74 10.31 -8.04
CA ASN A 230 -7.10 9.93 -8.46
C ASN A 230 -8.19 10.43 -7.51
N HIS A 231 -7.81 11.19 -6.49
CA HIS A 231 -8.71 11.71 -5.48
C HIS A 231 -8.85 13.21 -5.65
N GLY A 232 -10.09 13.69 -5.66
CA GLY A 232 -10.40 15.09 -5.84
C GLY A 232 -10.04 15.86 -4.59
N PHE A 233 -9.09 16.78 -4.72
CA PHE A 233 -8.78 17.77 -3.68
C PHE A 233 -9.44 19.14 -3.96
N SER A 234 -9.92 19.36 -5.19
CA SER A 234 -10.71 20.54 -5.57
C SER A 234 -12.08 20.11 -6.11
N GLU A 235 -13.12 20.91 -5.85
CA GLU A 235 -14.52 20.62 -6.22
C GLU A 235 -14.75 20.50 -7.74
N ASP A 236 -13.84 21.04 -8.56
CA ASP A 236 -14.03 21.16 -10.02
C ASP A 236 -13.68 19.90 -10.84
N ALA A 237 -13.11 18.86 -10.22
CA ALA A 237 -12.52 17.74 -10.98
C ALA A 237 -13.44 16.54 -11.23
N GLY A 238 -14.67 16.51 -10.68
CA GLY A 238 -15.55 15.32 -10.77
C GLY A 238 -14.98 14.06 -10.12
N LEU A 239 -13.92 14.19 -9.32
CA LEU A 239 -13.24 13.14 -8.57
C LEU A 239 -13.76 13.12 -7.12
N PRO A 240 -13.87 11.95 -6.47
CA PRO A 240 -14.37 11.86 -5.11
C PRO A 240 -13.41 12.51 -4.13
N SER A 241 -13.96 13.12 -3.08
CA SER A 241 -13.15 13.70 -2.02
C SER A 241 -12.32 12.63 -1.31
N VAL A 242 -11.14 13.03 -0.86
CA VAL A 242 -10.19 12.15 -0.17
C VAL A 242 -10.79 11.58 1.11
N GLY A 243 -11.58 12.40 1.82
CA GLY A 243 -12.32 11.97 3.00
C GLY A 243 -13.34 10.86 2.67
N PHE A 244 -14.06 10.97 1.55
CA PHE A 244 -14.99 9.95 1.11
C PHE A 244 -14.27 8.63 0.79
N SER A 245 -13.13 8.67 0.09
CA SER A 245 -12.38 7.45 -0.21
C SER A 245 -11.76 6.80 1.02
N CYS A 246 -11.24 7.58 1.97
CA CYS A 246 -10.81 7.05 3.26
C CYS A 246 -11.97 6.35 4.01
N ALA A 247 -13.15 6.97 4.05
CA ALA A 247 -14.34 6.36 4.65
C ALA A 247 -14.76 5.09 3.92
N TYR A 248 -14.71 5.08 2.59
CA TYR A 248 -15.01 3.92 1.75
C TYR A 248 -14.07 2.74 2.03
N PHE A 249 -12.75 2.96 2.07
CA PHE A 249 -11.79 1.90 2.41
C PHE A 249 -12.00 1.38 3.83
N CYS A 250 -12.30 2.26 4.80
CA CYS A 250 -12.62 1.85 6.17
C CYS A 250 -13.89 0.98 6.23
N LEU A 251 -14.95 1.35 5.52
CA LEU A 251 -16.19 0.58 5.45
C LEU A 251 -15.97 -0.79 4.80
N LEU A 252 -15.27 -0.84 3.66
CA LEU A 252 -14.95 -2.09 2.98
C LEU A 252 -14.08 -3.00 3.86
N ALA A 253 -13.07 -2.44 4.52
CA ALA A 253 -12.23 -3.18 5.46
C ALA A 253 -13.04 -3.73 6.63
N ALA A 254 -13.97 -2.94 7.20
CA ALA A 254 -14.86 -3.40 8.26
C ALA A 254 -15.79 -4.54 7.79
N ILE A 255 -16.36 -4.44 6.59
CA ILE A 255 -17.18 -5.50 5.99
C ILE A 255 -16.36 -6.78 5.81
N ILE A 256 -15.15 -6.69 5.25
CA ILE A 256 -14.28 -7.85 5.06
C ILE A 256 -13.89 -8.47 6.40
N VAL A 257 -13.51 -7.68 7.40
CA VAL A 257 -13.19 -8.17 8.74
C VAL A 257 -14.40 -8.89 9.36
N ALA A 258 -15.61 -8.35 9.21
CA ALA A 258 -16.82 -9.02 9.66
C ALA A 258 -17.07 -10.35 8.92
N CYS A 259 -16.86 -10.39 7.60
CA CYS A 259 -16.92 -11.61 6.79
C CYS A 259 -15.89 -12.65 7.25
N ILE A 260 -14.64 -12.25 7.52
CA ILE A 260 -13.58 -13.13 8.02
C ILE A 260 -13.96 -13.71 9.39
N LEU A 261 -14.45 -12.88 10.30
CA LEU A 261 -14.86 -13.31 11.64
C LEU A 261 -16.07 -14.26 11.62
N ARG A 262 -16.95 -14.14 10.62
CA ARG A 262 -18.03 -15.10 10.38
C ARG A 262 -17.51 -16.38 9.73
N ALA A 263 -16.72 -16.26 8.68
CA ALA A 263 -16.17 -17.39 7.94
C ALA A 263 -15.35 -18.32 8.85
N VAL A 264 -14.52 -17.78 9.75
CA VAL A 264 -13.69 -18.62 10.65
C VAL A 264 -14.50 -19.50 11.62
N ARG A 265 -15.78 -19.16 11.87
CA ARG A 265 -16.67 -19.98 12.71
C ARG A 265 -17.20 -21.20 11.97
N HIS A 266 -17.30 -21.13 10.64
CA HIS A 266 -17.91 -22.16 9.80
C HIS A 266 -16.90 -22.92 8.95
N VAL A 267 -15.74 -22.33 8.68
CA VAL A 267 -14.67 -22.99 7.95
C VAL A 267 -14.00 -24.00 8.87
N ASP A 268 -14.12 -25.28 8.51
CA ASP A 268 -13.16 -26.26 8.97
C ASP A 268 -11.81 -25.86 8.40
N LEU A 269 -10.91 -25.47 9.30
CA LEU A 269 -9.49 -25.33 8.98
C LEU A 269 -8.99 -26.74 8.66
N LYS A 270 -9.32 -27.24 7.46
CA LYS A 270 -8.79 -28.47 6.88
C LYS A 270 -7.35 -28.18 6.54
N ILE A 271 -6.52 -28.25 7.57
CA ILE A 271 -5.08 -28.18 7.40
C ILE A 271 -4.70 -29.59 6.98
N THR A 272 -4.41 -29.76 5.69
CA THR A 272 -3.90 -31.01 5.15
C THR A 272 -2.63 -31.38 5.90
N VAL A 273 -2.75 -32.31 6.84
CA VAL A 273 -1.63 -33.07 7.37
C VAL A 273 -1.16 -33.96 6.22
N GLY A 274 0.02 -33.65 5.68
CA GLY A 274 0.82 -34.56 4.86
C GLY A 274 0.11 -35.31 3.74
N THR A 275 0.23 -34.81 2.50
CA THR A 275 0.25 -35.63 1.28
C THR A 275 1.04 -34.84 0.24
N ARG A 276 2.21 -35.22 -0.30
CA ARG A 276 3.10 -36.40 -0.25
C ARG A 276 4.54 -35.86 -0.34
N ILE A 277 5.52 -36.49 0.34
CA ILE A 277 6.57 -37.37 -0.23
C ILE A 277 7.23 -36.76 -1.47
#